data_AF-A0A9P0DAH7-F1
#
_entry.id   AF-A0A9P0DAH7-F1
#
_cell.length_a   1.000
_cell.length_b   1.000
_cell.length_c   1.000
_cell.angle_alpha   90.00
_cell.angle_beta   90.00
_cell.angle_gamma   90.00
#
_symmetry.space_group_name_H-M   'P 1'
#
loop_
_entity.id
_entity.type
_entity.pdbx_description
1 polymer ?
#
loop_
_entity_poly.entity_id
_entity_poly.type
_entity_poly.pdbx_seq_one_letter_code
_entity_poly.pdbx_strand_id
1 'polypeptide(L)'
;MSGGDAKPHMSYLIPSPIVTKRTRTPSVCERILKNKTIYGTIKEFCREKGHGFITPEDGSDDIFVHVSDVEDEYVPIPGDRVKYQLCPIPPKFEKYQAVHVHIVVLRPEVHKKWENY
;
A
#
# COMPACT_ATOMS: atom_id res chain seq x y z
N MET A 1 -33.94 -16.81 -13.38
CA MET A 1 -33.69 -15.39 -13.06
C MET A 1 -32.29 -15.30 -12.50
N SER A 2 -31.38 -14.66 -13.23
CA SER A 2 -29.97 -14.50 -12.86
C SER A 2 -29.86 -13.60 -11.62
N GLY A 3 -29.61 -14.21 -10.46
CA GLY A 3 -29.30 -13.47 -9.24
C GLY A 3 -27.87 -12.96 -9.36
N GLY A 4 -27.72 -11.66 -9.63
CA GLY A 4 -26.42 -11.00 -9.72
C GLY A 4 -25.63 -11.20 -8.44
N ASP A 5 -24.41 -11.68 -8.61
CA ASP A 5 -23.39 -11.85 -7.59
C ASP A 5 -22.98 -10.47 -7.08
N ALA A 6 -23.74 -9.95 -6.11
CA ALA A 6 -23.32 -8.80 -5.34
C ALA A 6 -22.09 -9.23 -4.54
N LYS A 7 -20.90 -9.04 -5.14
CA LYS A 7 -19.63 -9.13 -4.43
C LYS A 7 -19.79 -8.24 -3.19
N PRO A 8 -19.78 -8.78 -1.96
CA PRO A 8 -19.90 -7.95 -0.78
C PRO A 8 -18.78 -6.92 -0.86
N HIS A 9 -19.19 -5.66 -0.73
CA HIS A 9 -18.37 -4.46 -0.71
C HIS A 9 -17.05 -4.74 0.06
N MET A 10 -15.98 -5.12 -0.66
CA MET A 10 -14.65 -5.41 -0.09
C MET A 10 -13.93 -4.10 0.27
N SER A 11 -14.66 -3.11 0.77
CA SER A 11 -14.02 -1.93 1.31
C SER A 11 -13.48 -2.30 2.69
N TYR A 12 -12.17 -2.24 2.85
CA TYR A 12 -11.49 -2.25 4.15
C TYR A 12 -11.34 -3.60 4.89
N LEU A 13 -11.26 -4.75 4.19
CA LEU A 13 -10.68 -5.94 4.83
C LEU A 13 -9.17 -5.74 4.98
N ILE A 14 -8.75 -5.11 6.08
CA ILE A 14 -7.35 -5.03 6.49
C ILE A 14 -6.81 -6.47 6.55
N PRO A 15 -5.73 -6.81 5.83
CA PRO A 15 -5.19 -8.16 5.87
C PRO A 15 -4.61 -8.45 7.26
N SER A 16 -5.24 -9.38 7.96
CA SER A 16 -4.66 -9.98 9.16
C SER A 16 -3.73 -11.13 8.75
N PRO A 17 -2.46 -11.18 9.19
CA PRO A 17 -1.74 -10.21 10.02
C PRO A 17 -1.17 -9.03 9.21
N ILE A 18 -1.18 -7.82 9.80
CA ILE A 18 -0.55 -6.64 9.19
C ILE A 18 0.97 -6.78 9.29
N VAL A 19 1.65 -6.88 8.16
CA VAL A 19 3.12 -7.01 8.08
C VAL A 19 3.74 -5.62 8.12
N THR A 20 3.68 -4.99 9.29
CA THR A 20 4.36 -3.72 9.56
C THR A 20 5.88 -3.92 9.62
N LYS A 21 6.67 -2.84 9.48
CA LYS A 21 8.14 -2.88 9.66
C LYS A 21 8.60 -3.65 10.92
N ARG A 22 7.82 -3.63 12.00
CA ARG A 22 8.15 -4.27 13.30
C ARG A 22 7.86 -5.77 13.35
N THR A 23 6.99 -6.27 12.47
CA THR A 23 6.54 -7.68 12.46
C THR A 23 7.12 -8.48 11.28
N ARG A 24 8.00 -7.88 10.48
CA ARG A 24 8.71 -8.57 9.39
C ARG A 24 9.78 -9.51 9.94
N THR A 25 9.73 -10.78 9.56
CA THR A 25 10.86 -11.70 9.77
C THR A 25 12.00 -11.34 8.82
N PRO A 26 13.27 -11.61 9.20
CA PRO A 26 14.43 -11.29 8.35
C PRO A 26 14.33 -11.93 6.96
N SER A 27 13.75 -13.14 6.86
CA SER A 27 13.52 -13.82 5.58
C SER A 27 12.51 -13.10 4.68
N VAL A 28 11.54 -12.39 5.25
CA VAL A 28 10.59 -11.56 4.49
C VAL A 28 11.27 -10.29 4.00
N CYS A 29 12.09 -9.63 4.84
CA CYS A 29 12.91 -8.49 4.42
C CYS A 29 13.84 -8.84 3.26
N GLU A 30 14.50 -10.00 3.30
CA GLU A 30 15.38 -10.43 2.22
C GLU A 30 14.63 -10.65 0.89
N ARG A 31 13.40 -11.19 0.95
CA ARG A 31 12.54 -11.33 -0.24
C ARG A 31 12.13 -9.97 -0.80
N ILE A 32 11.85 -8.99 0.05
CA ILE A 32 11.55 -7.61 -0.38
C ILE A 32 12.77 -7.04 -1.12
N LEU A 33 13.97 -7.15 -0.56
CA LEU A 33 15.21 -6.66 -1.18
C LEU A 33 15.51 -7.33 -2.53
N LYS A 34 15.11 -8.59 -2.71
CA LYS A 34 15.20 -9.32 -3.98
C LYS A 34 14.11 -8.92 -4.98
N ASN A 35 13.00 -8.35 -4.52
CA ASN A 35 11.91 -7.90 -5.37
C ASN A 35 12.26 -6.58 -6.04
N LYS A 36 11.83 -6.41 -7.29
CA LYS A 36 12.03 -5.18 -8.04
C LYS A 36 11.17 -4.05 -7.46
N THR A 37 11.67 -2.83 -7.51
CA THR A 37 10.86 -1.63 -7.25
C THR A 37 9.75 -1.52 -8.28
N ILE A 38 8.51 -1.44 -7.80
CA ILE A 38 7.30 -1.26 -8.60
C ILE A 38 6.82 0.17 -8.45
N TYR A 39 6.15 0.67 -9.47
CA TYR A 39 5.51 1.97 -9.47
C TYR A 39 3.99 1.78 -9.50
N GLY A 40 3.29 2.71 -8.87
CA GLY A 40 1.84 2.72 -8.87
C GLY A 40 1.32 4.09 -8.50
N THR A 41 -0.01 4.18 -8.49
CA THR A 41 -0.72 5.40 -8.16
C THR A 41 -1.53 5.16 -6.90
N ILE A 42 -1.51 6.11 -5.96
CA ILE A 42 -2.36 6.03 -4.76
C ILE A 42 -3.81 6.06 -5.21
N LYS A 43 -4.58 5.04 -4.86
CA LYS A 43 -6.02 4.96 -5.14
C LYS A 43 -6.83 5.65 -4.08
N GLU A 44 -6.54 5.31 -2.83
CA GLU A 44 -7.17 5.87 -1.65
C GLU A 44 -6.18 5.77 -0.49
N PHE A 45 -6.04 6.83 0.28
CA PHE A 45 -5.24 6.80 1.49
C PHE A 45 -5.93 7.59 2.59
N CYS A 46 -6.18 6.94 3.72
CA CYS A 46 -6.87 7.54 4.86
C CYS A 46 -5.90 7.66 6.03
N ARG A 47 -5.40 8.88 6.27
CA ARG A 47 -4.50 9.18 7.40
C ARG A 47 -5.10 8.82 8.75
N GLU A 48 -6.41 9.02 8.92
CA GLU A 48 -7.12 8.74 10.17
C GLU A 48 -7.18 7.24 10.47
N LYS A 49 -7.35 6.43 9.42
CA LYS A 49 -7.31 4.97 9.53
C LYS A 49 -5.87 4.40 9.47
N GLY A 50 -4.88 5.20 9.10
CA GLY A 50 -3.47 4.81 8.98
C GLY A 50 -3.15 3.84 7.83
N HIS A 51 -4.02 3.73 6.83
CA HIS A 51 -3.82 2.82 5.70
C HIS A 51 -4.44 3.31 4.40
N GLY A 52 -4.07 2.67 3.30
CA GLY A 52 -4.58 2.96 1.96
C GLY A 52 -4.36 1.81 0.99
N PHE A 53 -4.62 2.11 -0.28
CA PHE A 53 -4.47 1.21 -1.41
C PHE A 53 -3.72 1.91 -2.54
N ILE A 54 -2.83 1.16 -3.19
CA ILE A 54 -2.04 1.61 -4.34
C ILE A 54 -2.45 0.76 -5.53
N THR A 55 -2.84 1.39 -6.63
CA THR A 55 -3.07 0.70 -7.89
C THR A 55 -1.72 0.61 -8.64
N PRO A 56 -1.16 -0.60 -8.83
CA PRO A 56 0.07 -0.78 -9.60
C PRO A 56 -0.14 -0.36 -11.06
N GLU A 57 0.90 0.17 -11.70
CA GLU A 57 0.83 0.49 -13.14
C GLU A 57 0.82 -0.74 -14.04
N ASP A 58 1.17 -1.91 -13.48
CA ASP A 58 1.12 -3.22 -14.14
C ASP A 58 -0.32 -3.73 -14.36
N GLY A 59 -1.32 -3.09 -13.72
CA GLY A 59 -2.74 -3.51 -13.80
C GLY A 59 -3.10 -4.72 -12.92
N SER A 60 -2.17 -5.14 -12.06
CA SER A 60 -2.41 -6.10 -10.97
C SER A 60 -3.41 -5.56 -9.93
N ASP A 61 -3.86 -6.42 -9.01
CA ASP A 61 -4.77 -6.04 -7.92
C ASP A 61 -4.23 -4.89 -7.05
N ASP A 62 -5.15 -4.13 -6.45
CA ASP A 62 -4.80 -3.03 -5.55
C ASP A 62 -3.98 -3.55 -4.35
N ILE A 63 -2.85 -2.91 -4.11
CA ILE A 63 -1.90 -3.30 -3.07
C ILE A 63 -2.18 -2.50 -1.80
N PHE A 64 -2.33 -3.20 -0.68
CA PHE A 64 -2.52 -2.56 0.62
C PHE A 64 -1.24 -1.85 1.07
N VAL A 65 -1.36 -0.60 1.53
CA VAL A 65 -0.25 0.18 2.11
C VAL A 65 -0.61 0.63 3.53
N HIS A 66 0.35 0.52 4.44
CA HIS A 66 0.22 1.04 5.79
C HIS A 66 1.00 2.36 5.93
N VAL A 67 0.50 3.30 6.74
CA VAL A 67 1.19 4.59 6.97
C VAL A 67 2.63 4.41 7.46
N SER A 68 2.88 3.39 8.28
CA SER A 68 4.24 3.10 8.79
C SER A 68 5.22 2.62 7.72
N ASP A 69 4.73 2.29 6.52
CA ASP A 69 5.54 1.88 5.37
C ASP A 69 5.80 3.02 4.39
N VAL A 70 5.11 4.15 4.56
CA VAL A 70 5.39 5.39 3.86
C VAL A 70 6.61 6.02 4.50
N GLU A 71 7.66 6.26 3.71
CA GLU A 71 8.94 6.81 4.17
C GLU A 71 9.07 8.32 3.87
N ASP A 72 8.09 8.93 3.21
CA ASP A 72 8.06 10.37 2.92
C ASP A 72 7.54 11.21 4.07
N GLU A 73 7.92 12.49 4.05
CA GLU A 73 7.39 13.54 4.91
C GLU A 73 5.93 13.90 4.61
N TYR A 74 5.44 13.58 3.40
CA TYR A 74 4.11 13.96 2.93
C TYR A 74 3.11 12.82 3.06
N VAL A 75 1.87 13.18 3.38
CA VAL A 75 0.72 12.28 3.36
C VAL A 75 0.37 12.02 1.89
N PRO A 76 0.47 10.77 1.40
CA PRO A 76 0.15 10.45 0.02
C PRO A 76 -1.33 10.74 -0.25
N ILE A 77 -1.60 11.42 -1.36
CA ILE A 77 -2.96 11.73 -1.80
C ILE A 77 -3.35 10.88 -3.01
N PRO A 78 -4.64 10.58 -3.21
CA PRO A 78 -5.10 9.83 -4.37
C PRO A 78 -4.65 10.51 -5.67
N GLY A 79 -4.03 9.74 -6.55
CA GLY A 79 -3.46 10.22 -7.82
C GLY A 79 -1.97 10.53 -7.78
N ASP A 80 -1.30 10.50 -6.62
CA ASP A 80 0.16 10.59 -6.56
C ASP A 80 0.83 9.33 -7.10
N ARG A 81 1.94 9.53 -7.83
CA ARG A 81 2.75 8.41 -8.29
C ARG A 81 3.79 8.08 -7.23
N VAL A 82 3.77 6.83 -6.78
CA VAL A 82 4.65 6.32 -5.74
C VAL A 82 5.44 5.12 -6.24
N LYS A 83 6.66 4.95 -5.74
CA LYS A 83 7.46 3.74 -5.89
C LYS A 83 7.39 2.95 -4.59
N TYR A 84 7.28 1.64 -4.69
CA TYR A 84 7.18 0.74 -3.55
C TYR A 84 7.73 -0.64 -3.90
N GLN A 85 7.87 -1.49 -2.90
CA GLN A 85 8.22 -2.90 -3.08
C GLN A 85 7.08 -3.79 -2.61
N LEU A 86 6.93 -4.96 -3.23
CA LEU A 86 5.94 -5.95 -2.85
C LEU A 86 6.47 -6.82 -1.71
N CYS A 87 5.79 -6.78 -0.58
CA CYS A 87 6.02 -7.68 0.55
C CYS A 87 4.91 -8.73 0.60
N PRO A 88 5.21 -10.02 0.38
CA PRO A 88 4.19 -11.06 0.48
C PRO A 88 3.83 -11.33 1.95
N ILE A 89 2.53 -11.42 2.25
CA ILE A 89 2.02 -11.54 3.62
C ILE A 89 1.95 -13.03 4.05
N PRO A 90 2.73 -13.49 5.04
CA PRO A 90 2.62 -14.85 5.59
C PRO A 90 1.30 -15.03 6.37
N PRO A 91 0.80 -16.27 6.56
CA PRO A 91 1.41 -17.56 6.19
C PRO A 91 1.07 -18.06 4.77
N LYS A 92 0.03 -17.51 4.14
CA LYS A 92 -0.44 -17.98 2.82
C LYS A 92 0.24 -17.32 1.63
N PHE A 93 0.89 -16.16 1.80
CA PHE A 93 1.55 -15.40 0.73
C PHE A 93 0.64 -15.07 -0.48
N GLU A 94 -0.68 -15.09 -0.29
CA GLU A 94 -1.67 -14.78 -1.31
C GLU A 94 -1.84 -13.27 -1.54
N LYS A 95 -1.52 -12.47 -0.53
CA LYS A 95 -1.66 -11.01 -0.57
C LYS A 95 -0.30 -10.34 -0.46
N TYR A 96 -0.21 -9.18 -1.09
CA TYR A 96 0.97 -8.34 -1.04
C TYR A 96 0.66 -7.03 -0.30
N GLN A 97 1.65 -6.57 0.45
CA GLN A 97 1.65 -5.27 1.10
C GLN A 97 2.74 -4.40 0.45
N ALA A 98 2.42 -3.14 0.18
CA ALA A 98 3.37 -2.16 -0.28
C ALA A 98 4.24 -1.70 0.90
N VAL A 99 5.55 -1.77 0.69
CA VAL A 99 6.56 -1.41 1.68
C VAL A 99 7.62 -0.53 1.04
N HIS A 100 8.34 0.24 1.85
CA HIS A 100 9.31 1.23 1.33
C HIS A 100 8.64 2.13 0.31
N VAL A 101 7.53 2.74 0.69
CA VAL A 101 6.74 3.60 -0.20
C VAL A 101 7.38 4.98 -0.21
N HIS A 102 7.73 5.44 -1.40
CA HIS A 102 8.33 6.75 -1.68
C HIS A 102 7.52 7.48 -2.75
N ILE A 103 7.18 8.74 -2.56
CA ILE A 103 6.45 9.54 -3.54
C ILE A 103 7.44 10.01 -4.62
N VAL A 104 7.18 9.61 -5.87
CA VAL A 104 8.04 9.91 -7.02
C VAL A 104 7.56 11.17 -7.73
N VAL A 105 6.24 11.31 -7.87
CA VAL A 105 5.62 12.48 -8.49
C VAL A 105 4.56 13.00 -7.54
N LEU A 106 4.86 14.14 -6.92
CA LEU A 106 3.91 14.92 -6.15
C LEU A 106 2.95 15.58 -7.15
N ARG A 107 1.64 15.38 -6.98
CA ARG A 107 0.66 16.22 -7.68
C ARG A 107 0.81 17.69 -7.22
N PRO A 108 0.43 18.67 -8.06
CA PRO A 108 0.47 20.11 -7.69
C PRO A 108 -0.53 20.51 -6.59
N GLU A 109 -1.23 19.55 -6.00
CA GLU A 109 -2.16 19.79 -4.90
C GLU A 109 -1.39 20.05 -3.59
N VAL A 110 -2.04 20.61 -2.58
CA VAL A 110 -1.36 20.92 -1.30
C VAL A 110 -1.22 19.64 -0.48
N HIS A 111 -0.03 19.04 -0.51
CA HIS A 111 0.30 17.87 0.30
C HIS A 111 0.45 18.26 1.77
N LYS A 112 -0.19 17.49 2.68
CA LYS A 112 -0.02 17.68 4.12
C LYS A 112 1.25 16.94 4.57
N LYS A 113 2.07 17.55 5.42
CA LYS A 113 3.22 16.85 6.05
C LYS A 113 2.81 16.11 7.32
N TRP A 114 3.49 15.00 7.63
CA TRP A 114 3.30 14.25 8.88
C TRP A 114 3.74 15.04 10.12
N GLU A 115 4.77 15.88 10.01
CA GLU A 115 5.42 16.60 11.11
C GLU A 115 4.71 17.90 11.57
N ASN A 116 3.60 18.30 10.94
CA ASN A 116 2.95 19.58 11.24
C ASN A 116 1.91 19.53 12.36
N TYR A 117 2.05 18.63 13.34
CA TYR A 117 1.21 18.59 14.55
C TYR A 117 2.00 18.22 15.79
#